data_AF-A0A2V9P0N5-F1
#
_entry.id   AF-A0A2V9P0N5-F1
#
_cell.length_a   1.000
_cell.length_b   1.000
_cell.length_c   1.000
_cell.angle_alpha   90.00
_cell.angle_beta   90.00
_cell.angle_gamma   90.00
#
_symmetry.space_group_name_H-M   'P 1'
#
loop_
_entity.id
_entity.type
_entity.pdbx_description
1 polymer ?
#
loop_
_entity_poly.entity_id
_entity_poly.type
_entity_poly.pdbx_seq_one_letter_code
_entity_poly.pdbx_strand_id
1 'polypeptide(L)'
;MSHPIILYDGVCGLCDRLVQFVLKRDHDDRFRFAALQSAFARAILQRHGSNPDLLDTFHLVFDYGESSERVLARSDAVSAALDQLGGSWRILAKLFDLFPRQFRDWQY
;
A
#
# COMPACT_ATOMS: atom_id res chain seq x y z
N MET A 1 -15.85 6.66 -8.94
CA MET A 1 -15.19 5.36 -8.67
C MET A 1 -13.70 5.58 -8.78
N SER A 2 -13.12 5.94 -7.65
CA SER A 2 -11.73 6.34 -7.55
C SER A 2 -10.91 5.07 -7.28
N HIS A 3 -10.01 4.72 -8.20
CA HIS A 3 -9.19 3.53 -8.05
C HIS A 3 -8.20 3.76 -6.92
N PRO A 4 -8.08 2.84 -5.95
CA PRO A 4 -7.08 2.95 -4.90
C PRO A 4 -5.66 3.00 -5.49
N ILE A 5 -4.84 3.91 -4.95
CA ILE A 5 -3.48 4.15 -5.43
C ILE A 5 -2.48 3.62 -4.40
N ILE A 6 -1.71 2.62 -4.79
CA ILE A 6 -0.60 2.08 -4.03
C ILE A 6 0.63 2.96 -4.30
N LEU A 7 1.17 3.56 -3.24
CA LEU A 7 2.45 4.24 -3.26
C LEU A 7 3.50 3.32 -2.64
N TYR A 8 4.59 3.06 -3.36
CA TYR A 8 5.61 2.13 -2.91
C TYR A 8 7.01 2.70 -3.07
N ASP A 9 7.90 2.35 -2.15
CA ASP A 9 9.32 2.62 -2.28
C ASP A 9 10.05 1.37 -2.76
N GLY A 10 10.78 1.51 -3.86
CA GLY A 10 11.49 0.41 -4.52
C GLY A 10 12.80 0.03 -3.82
N VAL A 11 13.15 0.69 -2.71
CA VAL A 11 14.43 0.52 -2.02
C VAL A 11 14.41 -0.71 -1.09
N CYS A 12 13.23 -1.07 -0.57
CA CYS A 12 13.04 -2.31 0.19
C CYS A 12 12.56 -3.43 -0.74
N GLY A 13 13.38 -4.48 -0.94
CA GLY A 13 13.05 -5.62 -1.81
C GLY A 13 11.78 -6.39 -1.40
N LEU A 14 11.29 -6.22 -0.17
CA LEU A 14 10.00 -6.75 0.28
C LEU A 14 8.83 -5.95 -0.30
N CYS A 15 8.92 -4.62 -0.34
CA CYS A 15 7.88 -3.75 -0.89
C CYS A 15 7.72 -4.01 -2.40
N ASP A 16 8.83 -4.10 -3.13
CA ASP A 16 8.79 -4.44 -4.56
C ASP A 16 8.15 -5.81 -4.80
N ARG A 17 8.54 -6.83 -4.02
CA ARG A 17 7.95 -8.17 -4.14
C ARG A 17 6.45 -8.19 -3.83
N LEU A 18 5.99 -7.38 -2.86
CA LEU A 18 4.57 -7.25 -2.54
C LEU A 18 3.80 -6.52 -3.66
N VAL A 19 4.34 -5.43 -4.19
CA VAL A 19 3.75 -4.71 -5.34
C VAL A 19 3.63 -5.65 -6.53
N GLN A 20 4.70 -6.35 -6.90
CA GLN A 20 4.70 -7.33 -7.99
C GLN A 20 3.70 -8.46 -7.75
N PHE A 21 3.53 -8.88 -6.50
CA PHE A 21 2.55 -9.89 -6.13
C PHE A 21 1.11 -9.41 -6.33
N VAL A 22 0.79 -8.20 -5.84
CA VAL A 22 -0.51 -7.56 -6.03
C VAL A 22 -0.77 -7.32 -7.51
N LEU A 23 0.19 -6.75 -8.24
CA LEU A 23 0.11 -6.48 -9.68
C LEU A 23 -0.19 -7.76 -10.49
N LYS A 24 0.44 -8.89 -10.16
CA LYS A 24 0.20 -10.18 -10.83
C LYS A 24 -1.17 -10.78 -10.53
N ARG A 25 -1.84 -10.32 -9.47
CA ARG A 25 -3.12 -10.88 -8.97
C ARG A 25 -4.30 -9.94 -9.14
N ASP A 26 -4.03 -8.66 -9.32
CA ASP A 26 -4.99 -7.64 -9.71
C ASP A 26 -5.38 -7.81 -11.17
N HIS A 27 -6.16 -8.85 -11.44
CA HIS A 27 -6.62 -9.18 -12.79
C HIS A 27 -7.75 -8.23 -13.27
N ASP A 28 -8.31 -7.43 -12.37
CA ASP A 28 -9.43 -6.52 -12.59
C ASP A 28 -8.97 -5.04 -12.73
N ASP A 29 -7.66 -4.77 -12.84
CA ASP A 29 -7.04 -3.41 -12.93
C ASP A 29 -7.59 -2.43 -11.86
N ARG A 30 -7.78 -2.93 -10.64
CA ARG A 30 -8.45 -2.18 -9.58
C ARG A 30 -7.52 -1.20 -8.88
N PHE A 31 -6.21 -1.45 -8.92
CA PHE A 31 -5.21 -0.62 -8.26
C PHE A 31 -4.39 0.19 -9.26
N ARG A 32 -4.03 1.40 -8.87
CA ARG A 32 -3.00 2.20 -9.54
C ARG A 32 -1.74 2.18 -8.70
N PHE A 33 -0.58 2.16 -9.35
CA PHE A 33 0.71 2.11 -8.67
C PHE A 33 1.50 3.37 -9.00
N ALA A 34 2.06 4.00 -7.98
CA ALA A 34 2.96 5.13 -8.15
C ALA A 34 4.18 4.98 -7.25
N ALA A 35 5.35 5.34 -7.78
CA ALA A 35 6.57 5.37 -6.98
C ALA A 35 6.44 6.47 -5.92
N LEU A 36 6.83 6.16 -4.69
CA LEU A 36 6.77 7.09 -3.56
C LEU A 36 7.74 8.28 -3.72
N GLN A 37 8.79 8.08 -4.53
CA GLN A 37 9.75 9.11 -4.95
C GLN A 37 9.19 10.09 -5.99
N SER A 38 7.99 9.83 -6.52
CA SER A 38 7.36 10.74 -7.49
C SER A 38 6.83 12.01 -6.81
N ALA A 39 6.81 13.11 -7.56
CA ALA A 39 6.21 14.37 -7.11
C ALA A 39 4.73 14.20 -6.74
N PHE A 40 4.03 13.28 -7.41
CA PHE A 40 2.63 12.94 -7.14
C PHE A 40 2.43 12.39 -5.73
N ALA A 41 3.19 11.37 -5.37
CA ALA A 41 3.11 10.75 -4.05
C ALA A 41 3.44 11.76 -2.93
N ARG A 42 4.52 12.53 -3.12
CA ARG A 42 4.96 13.56 -2.18
C ARG A 42 3.89 14.63 -1.94
N ALA A 43 3.17 15.06 -2.99
CA ALA A 43 2.07 16.02 -2.86
C ALA A 43 0.87 15.46 -2.07
N ILE A 44 0.52 14.18 -2.25
CA ILE A 44 -0.57 13.52 -1.50
C ILE A 44 -0.23 13.39 -0.01
N LEU A 45 0.99 12.95 0.29
CA LEU A 45 1.41 12.72 1.66
C LEU A 45 1.53 14.06 2.42
N GLN A 46 2.05 15.10 1.75
CA GLN A 46 2.10 16.45 2.33
C GLN A 46 0.72 17.01 2.65
N ARG A 47 -0.28 16.85 1.78
CA ARG A 47 -1.64 17.35 2.05
C ARG A 47 -2.33 16.59 3.19
N HIS A 48 -1.94 15.34 3.44
CA HIS A 48 -2.44 14.52 4.56
C HIS A 48 -1.60 14.65 5.83
N GLY A 49 -0.60 15.53 5.86
CA GLY A 49 0.27 15.71 7.03
C GLY A 49 1.12 14.48 7.37
N SER A 50 1.26 13.55 6.43
CA SER A 50 2.09 12.36 6.61
C SER A 50 3.56 12.74 6.49
N ASN A 51 4.36 12.36 7.49
CA ASN A 51 5.74 12.77 7.58
C ASN A 51 6.55 12.16 6.41
N PRO A 52 7.23 12.97 5.57
CA PRO A 52 8.07 12.46 4.51
C PRO A 52 9.23 11.58 5.00
N ASP A 53 9.60 11.62 6.28
CA ASP A 53 10.60 10.67 6.81
C ASP A 53 10.03 9.27 7.10
N LEU A 54 8.71 9.10 7.03
CA LEU A 54 8.04 7.78 7.01
C LEU A 54 7.90 7.24 5.57
N LEU A 55 8.51 7.89 4.57
CA LEU A 55 8.49 7.50 3.15
C LEU A 55 9.29 6.23 2.83
N ASP A 56 9.81 5.50 3.83
CA ASP A 56 10.49 4.23 3.56
C ASP A 56 9.51 3.05 3.47
N THR A 57 8.19 3.28 3.37
CA THR A 57 7.22 2.18 3.47
C THR A 57 6.04 2.28 2.50
N PHE A 58 5.39 1.15 2.27
CA PHE A 58 4.18 0.98 1.46
C PHE A 58 2.99 1.81 1.98
N HIS A 59 2.36 2.60 1.11
CA HIS A 59 1.15 3.39 1.40
C HIS A 59 0.01 3.09 0.42
N LEU A 60 -1.23 3.27 0.86
CA LEU A 60 -2.43 3.06 0.05
C LEU A 60 -3.36 4.26 0.19
N VAL A 61 -3.72 4.86 -0.94
CA VAL A 61 -4.62 6.01 -1.03
C VAL A 61 -5.96 5.54 -1.56
N PHE A 62 -7.02 5.79 -0.80
CA PHE A 62 -8.40 5.57 -1.21
C PHE A 62 -9.07 6.88 -1.57
N ASP A 63 -10.02 6.82 -2.52
CA ASP A 63 -10.88 7.96 -2.86
C ASP A 63 -10.07 9.23 -3.21
N TYR A 64 -8.97 9.06 -3.95
CA TYR A 64 -8.06 10.15 -4.33
C TYR A 64 -8.83 11.29 -5.00
N GLY A 65 -8.75 12.50 -4.42
CA GLY A 65 -9.42 13.69 -4.94
C GLY A 65 -10.87 13.86 -4.48
N GLU A 66 -11.39 12.96 -3.64
CA GLU A 66 -12.70 13.11 -2.99
C GLU A 66 -12.58 13.60 -1.54
N SER A 67 -13.68 14.09 -0.97
CA SER A 67 -13.73 14.53 0.44
C SER A 67 -13.53 13.37 1.43
N SER A 68 -13.69 12.13 0.98
CA SER A 68 -13.45 10.91 1.77
C SER A 68 -12.07 10.30 1.54
N GLU A 69 -11.12 11.08 1.00
CA GLU A 69 -9.77 10.59 0.76
C GLU A 69 -9.12 10.06 2.04
N ARG A 70 -8.53 8.87 1.97
CA ARG A 70 -7.86 8.22 3.10
C ARG A 70 -6.50 7.68 2.67
N VAL A 71 -5.48 7.94 3.47
CA VAL A 71 -4.14 7.39 3.28
C VAL A 71 -3.85 6.41 4.40
N LEU A 72 -3.59 5.15 4.05
CA LEU A 72 -3.12 4.12 4.95
C LEU A 72 -1.63 3.88 4.73
N ALA A 73 -0.92 3.43 5.76
CA ALA A 73 0.51 3.18 5.72
C ALA A 73 0.87 1.77 6.21
N ARG A 74 2.04 1.28 5.81
CA ARG A 74 2.65 0.05 6.30
C ARG A 74 1.73 -1.16 6.21
N SER A 75 1.62 -1.92 7.30
CA SER A 75 0.80 -3.14 7.39
C SER A 75 -0.69 -2.85 7.16
N ASP A 76 -1.18 -1.66 7.53
CA ASP A 76 -2.58 -1.29 7.34
C ASP A 76 -2.88 -1.10 5.84
N ALA A 77 -1.94 -0.50 5.10
CA ALA A 77 -2.04 -0.40 3.64
C ALA A 77 -2.03 -1.77 2.96
N VAL A 78 -1.18 -2.71 3.42
CA VAL A 78 -1.15 -4.08 2.89
C VAL A 78 -2.45 -4.83 3.17
N SER A 79 -2.95 -4.76 4.42
CA SER A 79 -4.19 -5.41 4.82
C SER A 79 -5.38 -4.89 4.02
N ALA A 80 -5.47 -3.56 3.86
CA ALA A 80 -6.52 -2.92 3.07
C ALA A 80 -6.42 -3.23 1.56
N ALA A 81 -5.22 -3.33 1.00
CA ALA A 81 -5.04 -3.76 -0.39
C ALA A 81 -5.51 -5.20 -0.60
N LEU A 82 -5.19 -6.11 0.33
CA LEU A 82 -5.64 -7.50 0.26
C LEU A 82 -7.14 -7.66 0.52
N ASP A 83 -7.72 -6.85 1.40
CA ASP A 83 -9.17 -6.82 1.60
C ASP A 83 -9.87 -6.32 0.33
N GLN A 84 -9.30 -5.32 -0.35
CA GLN A 84 -9.81 -4.89 -1.64
C GLN A 84 -9.67 -5.96 -2.72
N LEU A 85 -8.55 -6.69 -2.81
CA LEU A 85 -8.41 -7.82 -3.74
C LEU A 85 -9.53 -8.86 -3.59
N GLY A 86 -10.13 -8.97 -2.41
CA GLY A 86 -11.33 -9.77 -2.17
C GLY A 86 -11.10 -11.29 -2.28
N GLY A 87 -12.16 -12.06 -2.08
CA GLY A 87 -12.14 -13.52 -2.23
C GLY A 87 -11.16 -14.24 -1.28
N SER A 88 -10.38 -15.18 -1.82
CA SER A 88 -9.39 -15.98 -1.09
C SER A 88 -8.19 -15.15 -0.59
N TRP A 89 -7.94 -13.97 -1.17
CA TRP A 89 -6.87 -13.07 -0.73
C TRP A 89 -7.16 -12.41 0.61
N ARG A 90 -8.43 -12.19 0.96
CA ARG A 90 -8.84 -11.69 2.28
C ARG A 90 -8.51 -12.67 3.41
N ILE A 91 -8.58 -13.98 3.13
CA ILE A 91 -8.20 -15.04 4.09
C ILE A 91 -6.67 -15.05 4.25
N LEU A 92 -5.94 -14.93 3.15
CA LEU A 92 -4.49 -14.79 3.16
C LEU A 92 -4.03 -13.49 3.86
N ALA A 93 -4.77 -12.39 3.74
CA ALA A 93 -4.51 -11.15 4.46
C ALA A 93 -4.55 -11.37 5.97
N LYS A 94 -5.61 -12.01 6.46
CA LYS A 94 -5.76 -12.35 7.87
C LYS A 94 -4.69 -13.34 8.34
N LEU A 95 -4.29 -14.28 7.48
CA LEU A 95 -3.22 -15.22 7.78
C LEU A 95 -1.84 -14.54 7.81
N PHE A 96 -1.62 -13.55 6.96
CA PHE A 96 -0.38 -12.75 6.93
C PHE A 96 -0.32 -11.78 8.12
N ASP A 97 -1.47 -11.26 8.57
CA ASP A 97 -1.56 -10.41 9.77
C ASP A 97 -1.40 -11.21 11.06
N LEU A 98 -1.66 -12.53 11.01
CA LEU A 98 -1.35 -13.48 12.07
C LEU A 98 0.17 -13.79 12.17
N PHE A 99 0.94 -13.50 11.12
CA PHE A 99 2.40 -13.66 11.15
C PHE A 99 3.02 -12.51 11.97
N PRO A 100 3.79 -12.81 13.02
CA PRO A 100 4.19 -11.81 14.02
C PRO A 100 5.00 -10.69 13.38
N ARG A 101 4.65 -9.44 13.74
CA ARG A 101 5.33 -8.18 13.36
C ARG A 101 6.86 -8.25 13.49
N GLN A 102 7.37 -9.10 14.38
CA GLN A 102 8.80 -9.29 14.66
C GLN A 102 9.61 -9.87 13.48
N PHE A 103 9.01 -10.68 12.60
CA PHE A 103 9.67 -11.14 11.38
C PHE A 103 9.49 -10.17 10.20
N ARG A 104 8.54 -9.23 10.32
CA ARG A 104 8.19 -8.23 9.30
C ARG A 104 9.09 -7.00 9.35
N ASP A 105 9.77 -6.76 10.48
CA ASP A 105 10.74 -5.69 10.70
C ASP A 105 12.20 -6.20 10.88
N TRP A 106 12.51 -7.47 10.61
CA TRP A 106 13.87 -8.01 10.84
C TRP A 106 14.92 -7.58 9.79
N GLN A 107 14.51 -6.80 8.79
CA GLN A 107 15.45 -6.07 7.92
C GLN A 107 15.15 -4.57 7.98
N TYR A 108 15.46 -3.96 9.11
CA TYR A 108 16.00 -2.60 9.16
C TYR A 108 17.50 -2.69 9.41
#